data_AF-A0A316R6G0-F1
#
_entry.id   AF-A0A316R6G0-F1
#
_cell.length_a   1.000
_cell.length_b   1.000
_cell.length_c   1.000
_cell.angle_alpha   90.00
_cell.angle_beta   90.00
_cell.angle_gamma   90.00
#
_symmetry.space_group_name_H-M   'P 1'
#
loop_
_entity.id
_entity.type
_entity.pdbx_description
1 polymer ?
#
loop_
_entity_poly.entity_id
_entity_poly.type
_entity_poly.pdbx_seq_one_letter_code
_entity_poly.pdbx_strand_id
1 'polypeptide(L)'
;MLGGKKTAVACGLALVSLVAMGCLSPQPSGEEKDAGPPGALSGVMYSCPGGMTRDDFFIWVSPEAIVETFYYPESPPEGMGWPDLCTKEDVPITAEQWADVEQVVMELYPLMRPEPEPSLWDRLWDGIGRLSGGVLDGVYSSSITCIWKTEAGEQRIAYSKPDDDRIFTLVALLRELADPIGRDIPRYTPPVLCGIRMEQSGTLFSKAYVFALGRDASAPEGEEAPYTYRARFSRFGQPPVRLRQQKVPAALWEDFAAFAAKIGLEGQTTALWEKPCCTLYYADGSHKRKKLDKETAAQIREYLENLALQLLEE
;
A
#
# COMPACT_ATOMS: atom_id res chain seq x y z
N MET A 1 43.09 -48.27 57.00
CA MET A 1 41.97 -47.38 57.37
C MET A 1 42.47 -45.95 57.19
N LEU A 2 42.22 -45.37 56.01
CA LEU A 2 41.15 -44.39 55.74
C LEU A 2 41.46 -43.00 56.33
N GLY A 3 41.75 -42.04 55.44
CA GLY A 3 41.99 -40.64 55.82
C GLY A 3 42.28 -39.71 54.63
N GLY A 4 41.28 -39.49 53.77
CA GLY A 4 41.00 -38.20 53.11
C GLY A 4 41.98 -37.61 52.09
N LYS A 5 41.75 -37.88 50.79
CA LYS A 5 42.31 -37.11 49.66
C LYS A 5 41.60 -35.75 49.52
N LYS A 6 42.36 -34.66 49.44
CA LYS A 6 41.90 -33.36 48.92
C LYS A 6 42.34 -33.25 47.44
N THR A 7 41.38 -33.31 46.53
CA THR A 7 41.57 -33.00 45.11
C THR A 7 41.29 -31.52 44.87
N ALA A 8 42.34 -30.76 44.56
CA ALA A 8 42.22 -29.48 43.88
C ALA A 8 42.24 -29.77 42.38
N VAL A 9 41.13 -29.48 41.69
CA VAL A 9 41.05 -29.51 40.22
C VAL A 9 41.06 -28.07 39.76
N ALA A 10 42.13 -27.70 39.08
CA ALA A 10 42.30 -26.39 38.46
C ALA A 10 41.39 -26.29 37.22
N CYS A 11 40.51 -25.29 37.20
CA CYS A 11 39.73 -24.93 36.02
C CYS A 11 40.64 -24.25 35.00
N GLY A 12 40.97 -24.97 33.93
CA GLY A 12 41.57 -24.40 32.73
C GLY A 12 40.54 -23.60 31.95
N LEU A 13 40.72 -22.28 31.89
CA LEU A 13 40.04 -21.39 30.94
C LEU A 13 40.74 -21.51 29.59
N ALA A 14 40.17 -22.30 28.68
CA ALA A 14 40.54 -22.30 27.27
C ALA A 14 39.80 -21.16 26.57
N LEU A 15 40.53 -20.07 26.30
CA LEU A 15 40.15 -19.01 25.37
C LEU A 15 40.12 -19.61 23.95
N VAL A 16 38.92 -19.85 23.42
CA VAL A 16 38.74 -20.12 21.98
C VAL A 16 38.42 -18.79 21.31
N SER A 17 39.44 -18.22 20.69
CA SER A 17 39.34 -17.06 19.81
C SER A 17 38.50 -17.41 18.58
N LEU A 18 37.27 -16.92 18.51
CA LEU A 18 36.45 -16.92 17.30
C LEU A 18 37.00 -15.85 16.35
N VAL A 19 37.68 -16.30 15.31
CA VAL A 19 38.08 -15.48 14.16
C VAL A 19 36.79 -14.96 13.50
N ALA A 20 36.54 -13.67 13.65
CA ALA A 20 35.54 -12.94 12.89
C ALA A 20 36.01 -12.86 11.43
N MET A 21 35.67 -13.86 10.63
CA MET A 21 35.78 -13.78 9.19
C MET A 21 34.50 -13.08 8.70
N GLY A 22 34.63 -11.76 8.55
CA GLY A 22 33.58 -10.91 7.98
C GLY A 22 33.27 -11.33 6.55
N CYS A 23 32.22 -12.13 6.38
CA CYS A 23 31.44 -12.12 5.15
C CYS A 23 30.58 -10.86 5.21
N LEU A 24 31.10 -9.79 4.61
CA LEU A 24 30.34 -8.61 4.23
C LEU A 24 29.19 -9.08 3.34
N SER A 25 28.00 -9.24 3.91
CA SER A 25 26.77 -9.26 3.12
C SER A 25 26.71 -7.93 2.37
N PRO A 26 26.62 -7.92 1.03
CA PRO A 26 26.38 -6.67 0.32
C PRO A 26 25.06 -6.10 0.83
N GLN A 27 25.12 -4.93 1.46
CA GLN A 27 23.94 -4.09 1.59
C GLN A 27 23.44 -3.82 0.16
N PRO A 28 22.17 -4.11 -0.17
CA PRO A 28 21.63 -3.64 -1.42
C PRO A 28 21.58 -2.11 -1.34
N SER A 29 22.57 -1.50 -1.99
CA SER A 29 22.59 -0.10 -2.37
C SER A 29 21.28 0.23 -3.09
N GLY A 30 20.66 1.32 -2.66
CA GLY A 30 19.42 1.82 -3.26
C GLY A 30 19.59 2.09 -4.74
N GLU A 31 19.05 1.18 -5.54
CA GLU A 31 18.48 1.41 -6.85
C GLU A 31 17.22 0.55 -6.87
N GLU A 32 16.08 1.13 -6.50
CA GLU A 32 14.77 0.52 -6.68
C GLU A 32 14.48 0.53 -8.18
N LYS A 33 15.14 -0.39 -8.89
CA LYS A 33 14.82 -0.72 -10.26
C LYS A 33 13.40 -1.23 -10.28
N ASP A 34 12.64 -0.69 -11.22
CA ASP A 34 11.33 -1.13 -11.68
C ASP A 34 11.42 -2.58 -12.17
N ALA A 35 11.59 -3.51 -11.24
CA ALA A 35 11.77 -4.92 -11.49
C ALA A 35 10.37 -5.54 -11.52
N GLY A 36 10.01 -6.05 -12.71
CA GLY A 36 8.80 -6.82 -12.90
C GLY A 36 8.68 -8.00 -11.91
N PRO A 37 7.56 -8.73 -11.95
CA PRO A 37 7.34 -9.90 -11.10
C PRO A 37 8.52 -10.87 -11.17
N PRO A 38 8.93 -11.48 -10.04
CA PRO A 38 10.10 -12.35 -9.98
C PRO A 38 9.92 -13.67 -10.76
N GLY A 39 8.68 -14.01 -11.13
CA GLY A 39 8.33 -15.21 -11.88
C GLY A 39 6.84 -15.25 -12.21
N ALA A 40 6.34 -16.44 -12.53
CA ALA A 40 4.90 -16.66 -12.70
C ALA A 40 4.22 -16.77 -11.34
N LEU A 41 3.06 -16.12 -11.16
CA LEU A 41 2.29 -16.25 -9.93
C LEU A 41 1.75 -17.69 -9.83
N SER A 42 2.04 -18.37 -8.74
CA SER A 42 1.60 -19.76 -8.50
C SER A 42 0.82 -19.92 -7.19
N GLY A 43 0.56 -18.83 -6.48
CA GLY A 43 -0.34 -18.83 -5.35
C GLY A 43 -0.40 -17.48 -4.64
N VAL A 44 -1.48 -17.30 -3.89
CA VAL A 44 -1.73 -16.10 -3.10
C VAL A 44 -2.18 -16.54 -1.71
N MET A 45 -1.56 -15.98 -0.69
CA MET A 45 -2.03 -16.11 0.69
C MET A 45 -2.47 -14.73 1.18
N TYR A 46 -3.63 -14.68 1.81
CA TYR A 46 -4.14 -13.48 2.45
C TYR A 46 -4.57 -13.81 3.87
N SER A 47 -4.21 -12.95 4.81
CA SER A 47 -4.63 -13.04 6.20
C SER A 47 -5.15 -11.68 6.66
N CYS A 48 -6.30 -11.68 7.32
CA CYS A 48 -6.88 -10.52 7.98
C CYS A 48 -7.34 -10.95 9.38
N PRO A 49 -6.66 -10.51 10.45
CA PRO A 49 -7.14 -10.74 11.80
C PRO A 49 -8.35 -9.84 12.07
N GLY A 50 -9.47 -10.44 12.48
CA GLY A 50 -10.70 -9.76 12.86
C GLY A 50 -10.69 -9.24 14.30
N GLY A 51 -9.66 -9.55 15.09
CA GLY A 51 -9.56 -9.08 16.47
C GLY A 51 -10.79 -9.45 17.30
N MET A 52 -11.47 -8.45 17.87
CA MET A 52 -12.68 -8.68 18.68
C MET A 52 -13.97 -8.91 17.87
N THR A 53 -13.96 -8.68 16.54
CA THR A 53 -15.18 -8.75 15.72
C THR A 53 -15.46 -10.11 15.10
N ARG A 54 -14.59 -11.12 15.34
CA ARG A 54 -14.68 -12.46 14.71
C ARG A 54 -14.80 -12.37 13.18
N ASP A 55 -14.01 -11.47 12.60
CA ASP A 55 -13.86 -11.33 11.14
C ASP A 55 -12.55 -11.96 10.64
N ASP A 56 -11.97 -12.87 11.43
CA ASP A 56 -10.74 -13.57 11.06
C ASP A 56 -10.95 -14.28 9.72
N PHE A 57 -10.07 -13.95 8.79
CA PHE A 57 -10.12 -14.49 7.43
C PHE A 57 -8.72 -14.85 6.99
N PHE A 58 -8.56 -16.10 6.55
CA PHE A 58 -7.36 -16.58 5.92
C PHE A 58 -7.72 -17.42 4.71
N ILE A 59 -6.95 -17.25 3.65
CA ILE A 59 -7.05 -18.09 2.47
C ILE A 59 -5.69 -18.23 1.81
N TRP A 60 -5.37 -19.45 1.40
CA TRP A 60 -4.28 -19.77 0.48
C TRP A 60 -4.89 -20.39 -0.77
N VAL A 61 -4.71 -19.73 -1.90
CA VAL A 61 -5.20 -20.16 -3.22
C VAL A 61 -4.01 -20.47 -4.13
N SER A 62 -4.09 -21.57 -4.88
CA SER A 62 -3.27 -21.90 -6.06
C SER A 62 -4.13 -21.81 -7.33
N PRO A 63 -3.54 -21.91 -8.54
CA PRO A 63 -4.30 -21.92 -9.78
C PRO A 63 -5.39 -23.01 -9.89
N GLU A 64 -5.23 -24.10 -9.14
CA GLU A 64 -6.10 -25.28 -9.23
C GLU A 64 -7.06 -25.41 -8.06
N ALA A 65 -6.72 -24.86 -6.88
CA ALA A 65 -7.51 -25.06 -5.67
C ALA A 65 -7.30 -23.97 -4.61
N ILE A 66 -8.28 -23.85 -3.72
CA ILE A 66 -8.07 -23.34 -2.36
C ILE A 66 -7.32 -24.43 -1.60
N VAL A 67 -6.06 -24.16 -1.30
CA VAL A 67 -5.18 -25.07 -0.55
C VAL A 67 -5.66 -25.18 0.89
N GLU A 68 -5.89 -24.02 1.53
CA GLU A 68 -6.33 -23.92 2.93
C GLU A 68 -7.09 -22.61 3.12
N THR A 69 -8.19 -22.62 3.87
CA THR A 69 -8.89 -21.41 4.28
C THR A 69 -9.58 -21.59 5.62
N PHE A 70 -9.68 -20.51 6.38
CA PHE A 70 -10.62 -20.38 7.47
C PHE A 70 -11.32 -19.03 7.44
N TYR A 71 -12.60 -19.03 7.76
CA TYR A 71 -13.44 -17.83 7.73
C TYR A 71 -14.70 -18.00 8.58
N TYR A 72 -15.30 -16.89 9.00
CA TYR A 72 -16.64 -16.90 9.56
C TYR A 72 -17.67 -16.61 8.45
N PRO A 73 -18.68 -17.47 8.23
CA PRO A 73 -19.68 -17.26 7.18
C PRO A 73 -20.58 -16.06 7.51
N GLU A 74 -20.87 -15.24 6.49
CA GLU A 74 -21.68 -14.02 6.65
C GLU A 74 -23.16 -14.33 6.92
N SER A 75 -23.67 -15.43 6.39
CA SER A 75 -25.02 -15.91 6.64
C SER A 75 -24.95 -17.29 7.30
N PRO A 76 -25.19 -17.42 8.62
CA PRO A 76 -25.25 -18.73 9.26
C PRO A 76 -26.41 -19.54 8.65
N PRO A 77 -26.27 -20.87 8.51
CA PRO A 77 -27.37 -21.73 8.11
C PRO A 77 -28.59 -21.51 9.03
N GLU A 78 -29.80 -21.50 8.46
CA GLU A 78 -31.04 -21.28 9.22
C GLU A 78 -31.11 -22.21 10.45
N GLY A 79 -31.28 -21.61 11.64
CA GLY A 79 -31.46 -22.33 12.89
C GLY A 79 -30.19 -22.57 13.73
N MET A 80 -29.02 -22.15 13.27
CA MET A 80 -27.81 -22.07 14.11
C MET A 80 -27.69 -20.70 14.79
N GLY A 81 -27.04 -20.67 15.96
CA GLY A 81 -26.66 -19.43 16.65
C GLY A 81 -25.58 -18.65 15.88
N TRP A 82 -24.71 -17.93 16.60
CA TRP A 82 -23.56 -17.27 15.98
C TRP A 82 -22.77 -18.28 15.10
N PRO A 83 -22.38 -17.91 13.87
CA PRO A 83 -21.71 -18.83 12.96
C PRO A 83 -20.39 -19.33 13.53
N ASP A 84 -20.17 -20.64 13.47
CA ASP A 84 -18.90 -21.27 13.82
C ASP A 84 -17.84 -20.99 12.74
N LEU A 85 -16.57 -21.01 13.15
CA LEU A 85 -15.44 -20.89 12.22
C LEU A 85 -15.50 -22.04 11.19
N CYS A 86 -15.55 -21.69 9.92
CA CYS A 86 -15.50 -22.64 8.82
C CYS A 86 -14.06 -22.84 8.38
N THR A 87 -13.66 -24.09 8.15
CA THR A 87 -12.38 -24.44 7.54
C THR A 87 -12.61 -25.26 6.28
N LYS A 88 -11.82 -25.00 5.23
CA LYS A 88 -11.83 -25.79 3.99
C LYS A 88 -10.40 -26.00 3.50
N GLU A 89 -10.15 -27.16 2.92
CA GLU A 89 -8.86 -27.56 2.34
C GLU A 89 -9.13 -28.28 1.02
N ASP A 90 -8.18 -28.18 0.08
CA ASP A 90 -8.20 -28.85 -1.23
C ASP A 90 -9.52 -28.67 -2.03
N VAL A 91 -10.11 -27.46 -1.98
CA VAL A 91 -11.33 -27.15 -2.73
C VAL A 91 -10.96 -26.69 -4.13
N PRO A 92 -11.38 -27.39 -5.21
CA PRO A 92 -10.99 -27.01 -6.57
C PRO A 92 -11.58 -25.65 -6.96
N ILE A 93 -10.81 -24.87 -7.71
CA ILE A 93 -11.28 -23.64 -8.36
C ILE A 93 -11.17 -23.77 -9.88
N THR A 94 -11.93 -22.94 -10.58
CA THR A 94 -11.87 -22.85 -12.04
C THR A 94 -10.72 -21.97 -12.51
N ALA A 95 -10.27 -22.17 -13.75
CA ALA A 95 -9.24 -21.32 -14.36
C ALA A 95 -9.70 -19.85 -14.47
N GLU A 96 -10.99 -19.60 -14.65
CA GLU A 96 -11.57 -18.24 -14.68
C GLU A 96 -11.46 -17.57 -13.31
N GLN A 97 -11.81 -18.29 -12.24
CA GLN A 97 -11.65 -17.80 -10.86
C GLN A 97 -10.19 -17.49 -10.52
N TRP A 98 -9.25 -18.32 -10.95
CA TRP A 98 -7.82 -18.02 -10.79
C TRP A 98 -7.40 -16.79 -11.59
N ALA A 99 -7.83 -16.69 -12.85
CA ALA A 99 -7.47 -15.57 -13.72
C ALA A 99 -7.92 -14.22 -13.16
N ASP A 100 -9.12 -14.14 -12.55
CA ASP A 100 -9.60 -12.92 -11.89
C ASP A 100 -8.70 -12.53 -10.71
N VAL A 101 -8.30 -13.49 -9.87
CA VAL A 101 -7.38 -13.24 -8.74
C VAL A 101 -6.00 -12.81 -9.24
N GLU A 102 -5.44 -13.55 -10.21
CA GLU A 102 -4.13 -13.27 -10.80
C GLU A 102 -4.10 -11.88 -11.42
N GLN A 103 -5.13 -11.50 -12.20
CA GLN A 103 -5.21 -10.18 -12.81
C GLN A 103 -5.10 -9.07 -11.76
N VAL A 104 -5.90 -9.13 -10.68
CA VAL A 104 -5.91 -8.07 -9.66
C VAL A 104 -4.59 -8.02 -8.90
N VAL A 105 -3.97 -9.17 -8.60
CA VAL A 105 -2.65 -9.22 -7.96
C VAL A 105 -1.58 -8.59 -8.85
N MET A 106 -1.59 -8.89 -10.15
CA MET A 106 -0.62 -8.35 -11.10
C MET A 106 -0.82 -6.85 -11.33
N GLU A 107 -2.06 -6.37 -11.29
CA GLU A 107 -2.39 -4.93 -11.32
C GLU A 107 -1.90 -4.20 -10.05
N LEU A 108 -1.97 -4.84 -8.89
CA LEU A 108 -1.49 -4.30 -7.61
C LEU A 108 0.02 -4.41 -7.42
N TYR A 109 0.68 -5.38 -8.07
CA TYR A 109 2.11 -5.70 -7.88
C TYR A 109 3.04 -4.48 -7.94
N PRO A 110 2.91 -3.53 -8.89
CA PRO A 110 3.78 -2.34 -8.93
C PRO A 110 3.69 -1.44 -7.69
N LEU A 111 2.62 -1.57 -6.91
CA LEU A 111 2.39 -0.80 -5.68
C LEU A 111 2.77 -1.60 -4.42
N MET A 112 3.01 -2.90 -4.55
CA MET A 112 3.34 -3.78 -3.44
C MET A 112 4.83 -3.65 -3.10
N ARG A 113 5.14 -3.49 -1.82
CA ARG A 113 6.51 -3.46 -1.32
C ARG A 113 6.79 -4.72 -0.52
N PRO A 114 7.86 -5.46 -0.84
CA PRO A 114 8.25 -6.62 -0.03
C PRO A 114 8.45 -6.19 1.43
N GLU A 115 7.81 -6.91 2.35
CA GLU A 115 8.10 -6.73 3.77
C GLU A 115 9.49 -7.31 4.06
N PRO A 116 10.29 -6.65 4.94
CA PRO A 116 11.55 -7.23 5.36
C PRO A 116 11.28 -8.61 5.94
N GLU A 117 12.14 -9.60 5.63
CA GLU A 117 11.96 -10.95 6.16
C GLU A 117 11.80 -10.88 7.69
N PRO A 118 10.74 -11.50 8.25
CA PRO A 118 10.57 -11.58 9.69
C PRO A 118 11.82 -12.18 10.31
N SER A 119 12.25 -11.64 11.44
CA SER A 119 13.44 -12.15 12.11
C SER A 119 13.24 -13.63 12.48
N LEU A 120 14.34 -14.36 12.71
CA LEU A 120 14.30 -15.74 13.21
C LEU A 120 13.42 -15.89 14.47
N TRP A 121 13.29 -14.81 15.26
CA TRP A 121 12.40 -14.75 16.42
C TRP A 121 10.91 -14.64 16.05
N ASP A 122 10.56 -13.91 15.01
CA ASP A 122 9.17 -13.77 14.54
C ASP A 122 8.66 -15.10 13.94
N ARG A 123 9.50 -15.78 13.15
CA ARG A 123 9.20 -17.13 12.61
C ARG A 123 9.02 -18.18 13.72
N LEU A 124 9.72 -18.03 14.85
CA LEU A 124 9.57 -18.91 16.01
C LEU A 124 8.22 -18.68 16.72
N TRP A 125 7.74 -17.44 16.79
CA TRP A 125 6.43 -17.12 17.37
C TRP A 125 5.26 -17.50 16.46
N ASP A 126 5.38 -17.34 15.14
CA ASP A 126 4.38 -17.83 14.17
C ASP A 126 4.20 -19.35 14.22
N GLY A 127 5.30 -20.09 14.42
CA GLY A 127 5.27 -21.55 14.61
C GLY A 127 4.59 -21.99 15.91
N ILE A 128 4.63 -21.16 16.95
CA ILE A 128 3.96 -21.42 18.25
C ILE A 128 2.49 -20.99 18.22
N GLY A 129 2.14 -19.94 17.46
CA GLY A 129 0.77 -19.47 17.26
C GLY A 129 -0.11 -20.49 16.52
N ARG A 130 0.43 -21.22 15.53
CA ARG A 130 -0.29 -22.31 14.83
C ARG A 130 -0.66 -23.51 15.71
N LEU A 131 0.07 -23.75 16.81
CA LEU A 131 -0.14 -24.92 17.69
C LEU A 131 -1.06 -24.66 18.89
N SER A 132 -1.36 -23.40 19.20
CA SER A 132 -1.99 -23.04 20.47
C SER A 132 -3.33 -22.31 20.36
N GLY A 133 -3.89 -22.12 19.15
CA GLY A 133 -5.21 -21.48 18.98
C GLY A 133 -5.33 -20.17 19.77
N GLY A 134 -4.21 -19.45 19.88
CA GLY A 134 -4.00 -18.39 20.85
C GLY A 134 -3.72 -17.08 20.15
N VAL A 135 -4.59 -16.10 20.44
CA VAL A 135 -4.48 -14.69 20.07
C VAL A 135 -3.06 -14.20 20.34
N LEU A 136 -2.31 -13.90 19.26
CA LEU A 136 -1.13 -13.05 19.37
C LEU A 136 -1.58 -11.62 19.04
N ASP A 137 -1.39 -10.71 19.99
CA ASP A 137 -1.45 -9.25 19.84
C ASP A 137 -0.30 -8.76 18.92
N GLY A 138 -0.22 -9.32 17.72
CA GLY A 138 0.67 -8.90 16.65
C GLY A 138 -0.16 -8.14 15.63
N VAL A 139 -0.18 -6.81 15.76
CA VAL A 139 -0.54 -5.80 14.77
C VAL A 139 -1.74 -6.14 13.87
N TYR A 140 -2.82 -5.37 14.00
CA TYR A 140 -4.07 -5.38 13.20
C TYR A 140 -3.90 -5.18 11.67
N SER A 141 -2.76 -5.53 11.08
CA SER A 141 -2.46 -5.40 9.67
C SER A 141 -2.76 -6.72 8.94
N SER A 142 -3.67 -6.65 7.97
CA SER A 142 -3.81 -7.72 6.98
C SER A 142 -2.52 -7.89 6.18
N SER A 143 -2.10 -9.13 5.91
CA SER A 143 -0.90 -9.44 5.13
C SER A 143 -1.26 -10.12 3.80
N ILE A 144 -0.47 -9.83 2.76
CA ILE A 144 -0.57 -10.48 1.44
C ILE A 144 0.76 -11.15 1.16
N THR A 145 0.76 -12.43 0.83
CA THR A 145 1.96 -13.15 0.41
C THR A 145 1.72 -13.72 -0.98
N CYS A 146 2.57 -13.36 -1.94
CA CYS A 146 2.54 -13.97 -3.27
C CYS A 146 3.57 -15.10 -3.33
N ILE A 147 3.17 -16.20 -3.95
CA ILE A 147 4.00 -17.37 -4.22
C ILE A 147 4.34 -17.33 -5.70
N TRP A 148 5.63 -17.28 -6.00
CA TRP A 148 6.15 -17.13 -7.33
C TRP A 148 6.91 -18.38 -7.76
N LYS A 149 6.61 -18.86 -8.96
CA LYS A 149 7.41 -19.90 -9.61
C LYS A 149 8.52 -19.23 -10.43
N THR A 150 9.73 -19.29 -9.91
CA THR A 150 10.94 -18.74 -10.54
C THR A 150 11.81 -19.87 -11.11
N GLU A 151 12.85 -19.53 -11.87
CA GLU A 151 13.84 -20.51 -12.34
C GLU A 151 14.59 -21.18 -11.17
N ALA A 152 14.75 -20.47 -10.04
CA ALA A 152 15.38 -20.99 -8.83
C ALA A 152 14.45 -21.86 -7.96
N GLY A 153 13.17 -21.95 -8.33
CA GLY A 153 12.14 -22.66 -7.57
C GLY A 153 11.02 -21.74 -7.08
N GLU A 154 10.23 -22.25 -6.13
CA GLU A 154 9.16 -21.49 -5.50
C GLU A 154 9.74 -20.44 -4.55
N GLN A 155 9.32 -19.19 -4.72
CA GLN A 155 9.68 -18.08 -3.84
C GLN A 155 8.41 -17.50 -3.21
N ARG A 156 8.39 -17.41 -1.88
CA ARG A 156 7.29 -16.80 -1.13
C ARG A 156 7.72 -15.43 -0.64
N ILE A 157 6.97 -14.40 -1.01
CA ILE A 157 7.28 -13.01 -0.65
C ILE A 157 6.06 -12.39 0.01
N ALA A 158 6.21 -11.95 1.25
CA ALA A 158 5.21 -11.15 1.94
C ALA A 158 5.32 -9.70 1.47
N TYR A 159 4.18 -9.06 1.23
CA TYR A 159 4.09 -7.67 0.79
C TYR A 159 3.25 -6.85 1.75
N SER A 160 3.67 -5.61 1.94
CA SER A 160 2.87 -4.62 2.65
C SER A 160 1.57 -4.37 1.90
N LYS A 161 0.46 -4.24 2.63
CA LYS A 161 -0.84 -3.92 2.03
C LYS A 161 -0.72 -2.67 1.13
N PRO A 162 -1.04 -2.76 -0.18
CA PRO A 162 -0.98 -1.60 -1.06
C PRO A 162 -2.07 -0.58 -0.68
N ASP A 163 -1.73 0.70 -0.78
CA ASP A 163 -2.63 1.84 -0.56
C ASP A 163 -3.45 2.14 -1.83
N ASP A 164 -4.22 1.15 -2.28
CA ASP A 164 -4.98 1.16 -3.53
C ASP A 164 -6.30 0.39 -3.38
N ASP A 165 -7.40 0.93 -3.92
CA ASP A 165 -8.74 0.36 -3.71
C ASP A 165 -8.95 -0.98 -4.41
N ARG A 166 -8.09 -1.35 -5.38
CA ARG A 166 -8.05 -2.72 -5.96
C ARG A 166 -7.82 -3.78 -4.89
N ILE A 167 -7.25 -3.44 -3.73
CA ILE A 167 -7.15 -4.38 -2.63
C ILE A 167 -8.52 -4.85 -2.15
N PHE A 168 -9.56 -4.01 -2.21
CA PHE A 168 -10.92 -4.40 -1.84
C PHE A 168 -11.52 -5.35 -2.86
N THR A 169 -11.24 -5.17 -4.16
CA THR A 169 -11.59 -6.12 -5.20
C THR A 169 -10.94 -7.48 -4.95
N LEU A 170 -9.64 -7.51 -4.66
CA LEU A 170 -8.92 -8.74 -4.35
C LEU A 170 -9.52 -9.45 -3.13
N VAL A 171 -9.76 -8.72 -2.05
CA VAL A 171 -10.33 -9.28 -0.81
C VAL A 171 -11.75 -9.82 -1.05
N ALA A 172 -12.58 -9.13 -1.84
CA ALA A 172 -13.92 -9.59 -2.19
C ALA A 172 -13.87 -10.88 -3.03
N LEU A 173 -13.00 -10.95 -4.04
CA LEU A 173 -12.76 -12.17 -4.83
C LEU A 173 -12.35 -13.35 -3.93
N LEU A 174 -11.37 -13.13 -3.07
CA LEU A 174 -10.87 -14.15 -2.16
C LEU A 174 -11.94 -14.63 -1.16
N ARG A 175 -12.77 -13.74 -0.64
CA ARG A 175 -13.90 -14.10 0.23
C ARG A 175 -14.99 -14.86 -0.52
N GLU A 176 -15.27 -14.49 -1.77
CA GLU A 176 -16.23 -15.20 -2.61
C GLU A 176 -15.74 -16.62 -2.97
N LEU A 177 -14.43 -16.82 -3.17
CA LEU A 177 -13.86 -18.17 -3.32
C LEU A 177 -14.04 -19.00 -2.06
N ALA A 178 -13.75 -18.43 -0.89
CA ALA A 178 -13.91 -19.13 0.38
C ALA A 178 -15.38 -19.45 0.67
N ASP A 179 -16.30 -18.54 0.36
CA ASP A 179 -17.71 -18.59 0.74
C ASP A 179 -18.62 -18.15 -0.42
N PRO A 180 -18.92 -19.02 -1.40
CA PRO A 180 -19.59 -18.62 -2.64
C PRO A 180 -21.09 -18.36 -2.43
N ILE A 181 -21.42 -17.16 -1.94
CA ILE A 181 -22.81 -16.71 -1.66
C ILE A 181 -23.33 -15.74 -2.72
N GLY A 182 -22.53 -15.44 -3.74
CA GLY A 182 -22.85 -14.48 -4.79
C GLY A 182 -22.62 -13.03 -4.36
N ARG A 183 -21.53 -12.73 -3.66
CA ARG A 183 -21.18 -11.35 -3.30
C ARG A 183 -21.02 -10.48 -4.53
N ASP A 184 -21.45 -9.22 -4.42
CA ASP A 184 -21.10 -8.22 -5.40
C ASP A 184 -19.60 -7.93 -5.30
N ILE A 185 -18.87 -8.15 -6.40
CA ILE A 185 -17.43 -7.96 -6.45
C ILE A 185 -17.20 -6.55 -7.00
N PRO A 186 -16.72 -5.59 -6.17
CA PRO A 186 -16.51 -4.24 -6.62
C PRO A 186 -15.44 -4.24 -7.70
N ARG A 187 -15.81 -3.88 -8.93
CA ARG A 187 -14.84 -3.67 -10.00
C ARG A 187 -14.16 -2.34 -9.78
N TYR A 188 -12.85 -2.36 -9.55
CA TYR A 188 -12.07 -1.15 -9.46
C TYR A 188 -12.19 -0.35 -10.77
N THR A 189 -12.68 0.88 -10.65
CA THR A 189 -12.61 1.86 -11.72
C THR A 189 -11.58 2.90 -11.26
N PRO A 190 -10.46 3.07 -12.00
CA PRO A 190 -9.47 4.06 -11.64
C PRO A 190 -10.12 5.44 -11.44
N PRO A 191 -9.94 6.08 -10.28
CA PRO A 191 -10.57 7.35 -10.01
C PRO A 191 -9.98 8.41 -10.94
N VAL A 192 -10.83 9.20 -11.60
CA VAL A 192 -10.38 10.24 -12.54
C VAL A 192 -9.89 11.45 -11.75
N LEU A 193 -8.62 11.80 -11.89
CA LEU A 193 -8.06 13.02 -11.30
C LEU A 193 -8.88 14.23 -11.76
N CYS A 194 -9.33 15.05 -10.81
CA CYS A 194 -10.17 16.22 -11.09
C CYS A 194 -9.76 17.49 -10.31
N GLY A 195 -8.72 17.39 -9.47
CA GLY A 195 -8.13 18.54 -8.82
C GLY A 195 -6.80 18.28 -8.13
N ILE A 196 -6.09 19.36 -7.85
CA ILE A 196 -4.88 19.42 -7.05
C ILE A 196 -4.94 20.62 -6.10
N ARG A 197 -4.44 20.41 -4.89
CA ARG A 197 -4.09 21.48 -3.96
C ARG A 197 -2.67 21.29 -3.47
N MET A 198 -1.86 22.34 -3.62
CA MET A 198 -0.49 22.37 -3.14
C MET A 198 -0.33 23.58 -2.22
N GLU A 199 0.14 23.34 -1.00
CA GLU A 199 0.33 24.40 -0.02
C GLU A 199 1.61 24.22 0.79
N GLN A 200 2.27 25.35 1.03
CA GLN A 200 3.41 25.42 1.92
C GLN A 200 3.21 26.56 2.89
N SER A 201 3.35 26.23 4.18
CA SER A 201 3.40 27.22 5.24
C SER A 201 4.79 27.84 5.20
N GLY A 202 4.87 29.18 5.23
CA GLY A 202 6.15 29.85 5.23
C GLY A 202 6.96 29.55 6.48
N THR A 203 8.27 29.43 6.33
CA THR A 203 9.24 29.36 7.43
C THR A 203 10.22 30.53 7.31
N LEU A 204 11.15 30.67 8.25
CA LEU A 204 12.22 31.69 8.16
C LEU A 204 12.99 31.65 6.83
N PHE A 205 13.04 30.48 6.19
CA PHE A 205 13.79 30.22 4.96
C PHE A 205 12.91 29.88 3.76
N SER A 206 11.58 29.86 3.90
CA SER A 206 10.68 29.52 2.79
C SER A 206 9.43 30.37 2.77
N LYS A 207 9.03 30.84 1.58
CA LYS A 207 7.83 31.68 1.42
C LYS A 207 6.59 30.81 1.35
N ALA A 208 5.49 31.30 1.93
CA ALA A 208 4.21 30.63 1.89
C ALA A 208 3.60 30.70 0.49
N TYR A 209 2.99 29.59 0.05
CA TYR A 209 2.17 29.56 -1.14
C TYR A 209 0.96 28.62 -0.98
N VAL A 210 -0.08 28.88 -1.75
CA VAL A 210 -1.27 28.04 -1.91
C VAL A 210 -1.66 28.08 -3.37
N PHE A 211 -1.78 26.91 -3.99
CA PHE A 211 -2.35 26.71 -5.31
C PHE A 211 -3.47 25.68 -5.19
N ALA A 212 -4.61 25.96 -5.82
CA ALA A 212 -5.72 25.03 -5.94
C ALA A 212 -6.29 25.13 -7.35
N LEU A 213 -6.21 24.03 -8.09
CA LEU A 213 -6.74 23.88 -9.44
C LEU A 213 -7.64 22.64 -9.45
N GLY A 214 -8.89 22.76 -9.86
CA GLY A 214 -9.77 21.59 -9.94
C GLY A 214 -11.23 21.95 -10.09
N ARG A 215 -12.08 20.93 -10.17
CA ARG A 215 -13.54 21.10 -10.20
C ARG A 215 -14.01 21.79 -8.92
N ASP A 216 -14.94 22.72 -9.07
CA ASP A 216 -15.55 23.40 -7.94
C ASP A 216 -16.41 22.40 -7.13
N ALA A 217 -15.94 22.03 -5.94
CA ALA A 217 -16.66 21.13 -5.04
C ALA A 217 -17.99 21.71 -4.52
N SER A 218 -18.26 22.99 -4.76
CA SER A 218 -19.52 23.67 -4.40
C SER A 218 -20.55 23.72 -5.54
N ALA A 219 -20.26 23.12 -6.69
CA ALA A 219 -21.21 23.05 -7.79
C ALA A 219 -22.47 22.22 -7.43
N PRO A 220 -23.67 22.63 -7.89
CA PRO A 220 -24.90 21.90 -7.64
C PRO A 220 -24.87 20.51 -8.30
N GLU A 221 -25.48 19.54 -7.62
CA GLU A 221 -25.56 18.14 -8.05
C GLU A 221 -26.28 18.04 -9.41
N GLY A 222 -25.64 17.42 -10.41
CA GLY A 222 -26.19 17.23 -11.76
C GLY A 222 -25.67 18.18 -12.85
N GLU A 223 -24.86 19.19 -12.51
CA GLU A 223 -24.13 20.00 -13.49
C GLU A 223 -22.63 19.64 -13.49
N GLU A 224 -21.98 19.65 -14.67
CA GLU A 224 -20.52 19.54 -14.72
C GLU A 224 -19.90 20.76 -14.04
N ALA A 225 -19.33 20.54 -12.85
CA ALA A 225 -18.67 21.58 -12.08
C ALA A 225 -17.58 22.27 -12.91
N PRO A 226 -17.60 23.60 -13.06
CA PRO A 226 -16.54 24.30 -13.78
C PRO A 226 -15.21 24.12 -13.06
N TYR A 227 -14.12 24.09 -13.83
CA TYR A 227 -12.78 24.16 -13.25
C TYR A 227 -12.53 25.55 -12.71
N THR A 228 -11.93 25.61 -11.53
CA THR A 228 -11.53 26.86 -10.91
C THR A 228 -10.05 26.83 -10.57
N TYR A 229 -9.44 28.01 -10.61
CA TYR A 229 -8.08 28.20 -10.19
C TYR A 229 -7.96 29.30 -9.15
N ARG A 230 -7.19 29.02 -8.09
CA ARG A 230 -6.87 29.95 -7.01
C ARG A 230 -5.39 29.85 -6.70
N ALA A 231 -4.73 31.01 -6.63
CA ALA A 231 -3.31 31.07 -6.31
C ALA A 231 -3.00 32.20 -5.31
N ARG A 232 -2.10 31.91 -4.39
CA ARG A 232 -1.47 32.91 -3.52
C ARG A 232 -0.02 32.50 -3.32
N PHE A 233 0.92 33.34 -3.73
CA PHE A 233 2.34 33.04 -3.57
C PHE A 233 3.16 34.33 -3.46
N SER A 234 4.44 34.18 -3.14
CA SER A 234 5.37 35.31 -2.99
C SER A 234 6.72 34.96 -3.61
N ARG A 235 7.22 35.81 -4.51
CA ARG A 235 8.56 35.68 -5.11
C ARG A 235 9.56 36.56 -4.37
N PHE A 236 10.85 36.19 -4.34
CA PHE A 236 11.87 37.00 -3.67
C PHE A 236 12.01 38.36 -4.39
N GLY A 237 12.08 39.45 -3.62
CA GLY A 237 12.17 40.80 -4.18
C GLY A 237 10.91 41.33 -4.89
N GLN A 238 9.80 40.58 -4.91
CA GLN A 238 8.56 40.98 -5.60
C GLN A 238 7.37 41.07 -4.63
N PRO A 239 6.36 41.91 -4.95
CA PRO A 239 5.09 41.92 -4.23
C PRO A 239 4.41 40.54 -4.23
N PRO A 240 3.63 40.22 -3.19
CA PRO A 240 2.88 38.96 -3.14
C PRO A 240 1.83 38.93 -4.25
N VAL A 241 1.71 37.80 -4.93
CA VAL A 241 0.69 37.55 -5.95
C VAL A 241 -0.52 36.89 -5.31
N ARG A 242 -1.71 37.41 -5.60
CA ARG A 242 -3.00 36.86 -5.13
C ARG A 242 -3.98 36.84 -6.29
N LEU A 243 -4.21 35.64 -6.82
CA LEU A 243 -5.30 35.37 -7.75
C LEU A 243 -6.51 34.90 -6.94
N ARG A 244 -7.59 35.69 -6.98
CA ARG A 244 -8.88 35.24 -6.43
C ARG A 244 -9.34 34.02 -7.22
N GLN A 245 -10.12 33.16 -6.59
CA GLN A 245 -10.70 32.01 -7.28
C GLN A 245 -11.46 32.49 -8.52
N GLN A 246 -11.10 31.94 -9.68
CA GLN A 246 -11.72 32.25 -10.95
C GLN A 246 -11.98 30.98 -11.74
N LYS A 247 -12.98 31.04 -12.63
CA LYS A 247 -13.28 29.95 -13.55
C LYS A 247 -12.22 29.89 -14.63
N VAL A 248 -11.80 28.68 -14.98
CA VAL A 248 -10.84 28.44 -16.06
C VAL A 248 -11.44 27.47 -17.08
N PRO A 249 -11.09 27.59 -18.38
CA PRO A 249 -11.50 26.64 -19.39
C PRO A 249 -11.04 25.20 -19.08
N ALA A 250 -11.83 24.20 -19.48
CA ALA A 250 -11.46 22.79 -19.34
C ALA A 250 -10.11 22.46 -20.01
N ALA A 251 -9.75 23.14 -21.10
CA ALA A 251 -8.45 22.98 -21.76
C ALA A 251 -7.26 23.20 -20.81
N LEU A 252 -7.34 24.17 -19.90
CA LEU A 252 -6.27 24.40 -18.91
C LEU A 252 -6.19 23.27 -17.87
N TRP A 253 -7.30 22.61 -17.57
CA TRP A 253 -7.30 21.40 -16.76
C TRP A 253 -6.68 20.22 -17.52
N GLU A 254 -7.07 20.00 -18.77
CA GLU A 254 -6.53 18.92 -19.60
C GLU A 254 -5.00 19.05 -19.78
N ASP A 255 -4.51 20.28 -20.01
CA ASP A 255 -3.08 20.57 -20.09
C ASP A 255 -2.36 20.23 -18.78
N PHE A 256 -2.97 20.54 -17.63
CA PHE A 256 -2.43 20.18 -16.33
C PHE A 256 -2.47 18.67 -16.09
N ALA A 257 -3.57 17.99 -16.46
CA ALA A 257 -3.72 16.55 -16.31
C ALA A 257 -2.67 15.79 -17.14
N ALA A 258 -2.43 16.22 -18.38
CA ALA A 258 -1.37 15.68 -19.22
C ALA A 258 0.03 15.90 -18.61
N PHE A 259 0.27 17.08 -18.03
CA PHE A 259 1.50 17.37 -17.29
C PHE A 259 1.66 16.47 -16.05
N ALA A 260 0.60 16.29 -15.25
CA ALA A 260 0.60 15.46 -14.06
C ALA A 260 0.87 13.98 -14.38
N ALA A 261 0.29 13.46 -15.47
CA ALA A 261 0.56 12.12 -15.96
C ALA A 261 2.03 11.96 -16.41
N LYS A 262 2.58 12.95 -17.13
CA LYS A 262 3.97 12.92 -17.61
C LYS A 262 4.99 12.85 -16.47
N ILE A 263 4.72 13.51 -15.34
CA ILE A 263 5.62 13.50 -14.17
C ILE A 263 5.31 12.36 -13.20
N GLY A 264 4.37 11.47 -13.52
CA GLY A 264 3.98 10.34 -12.67
C GLY A 264 3.39 10.77 -11.33
N LEU A 265 2.64 11.88 -11.28
CA LEU A 265 2.19 12.49 -10.03
C LEU A 265 1.33 11.56 -9.17
N GLU A 266 0.42 10.79 -9.79
CA GLU A 266 -0.45 9.84 -9.07
C GLU A 266 0.31 8.64 -8.49
N GLY A 267 1.45 8.28 -9.11
CA GLY A 267 2.34 7.21 -8.65
C GLY A 267 3.25 7.59 -7.48
N GLN A 268 3.27 8.88 -7.08
CA GLN A 268 4.04 9.33 -5.93
C GLN A 268 3.55 8.69 -4.62
N THR A 269 4.45 8.51 -3.65
CA THR A 269 4.13 7.89 -2.36
C THR A 269 3.13 8.71 -1.54
N THR A 270 2.27 8.05 -0.77
CA THR A 270 1.31 8.73 0.11
C THR A 270 2.03 9.42 1.27
N ALA A 271 1.70 10.68 1.55
CA ALA A 271 2.25 11.44 2.68
C ALA A 271 1.23 11.57 3.82
N LEU A 272 1.64 11.24 5.04
CA LEU A 272 0.87 11.56 6.25
C LEU A 272 0.98 13.07 6.57
N TRP A 273 2.20 13.57 6.78
CA TRP A 273 2.42 14.97 7.23
C TRP A 273 3.70 15.64 6.70
N GLU A 274 4.50 14.95 5.89
CA GLU A 274 5.78 15.47 5.41
C GLU A 274 5.60 16.46 4.25
N LYS A 275 6.40 17.52 4.25
CA LYS A 275 6.47 18.51 3.18
C LYS A 275 7.78 18.33 2.39
N PRO A 276 7.79 18.56 1.07
CA PRO A 276 6.66 19.05 0.26
C PRO A 276 5.63 17.96 -0.05
N CYS A 277 4.35 18.34 -0.09
CA CYS A 277 3.25 17.45 -0.44
C CYS A 277 2.16 18.20 -1.20
N CYS A 278 1.34 17.47 -1.95
CA CYS A 278 0.10 17.95 -2.54
C CYS A 278 -1.06 17.04 -2.17
N THR A 279 -2.28 17.54 -2.32
CA THR A 279 -3.52 16.76 -2.21
C THR A 279 -4.11 16.65 -3.60
N LEU A 280 -4.32 15.43 -4.07
CA LEU A 280 -5.03 15.12 -5.31
C LEU A 280 -6.49 14.86 -4.97
N TYR A 281 -7.39 15.39 -5.79
CA TYR A 281 -8.83 15.20 -5.69
C TYR A 281 -9.32 14.44 -6.91
N TYR A 282 -10.24 13.52 -6.69
CA TYR A 282 -10.77 12.66 -7.74
C TYR A 282 -12.27 12.86 -7.93
N ALA A 283 -12.76 12.51 -9.12
CA ALA A 283 -14.14 12.71 -9.52
C ALA A 283 -15.16 11.94 -8.66
N ASP A 284 -14.73 10.86 -8.02
CA ASP A 284 -15.52 10.08 -7.05
C ASP A 284 -15.63 10.74 -5.66
N GLY A 285 -15.02 11.91 -5.47
CA GLY A 285 -14.97 12.64 -4.21
C GLY A 285 -13.85 12.21 -3.27
N SER A 286 -13.10 11.16 -3.61
CA SER A 286 -11.92 10.75 -2.85
C SER A 286 -10.79 11.77 -3.00
N HIS A 287 -9.84 11.73 -2.06
CA HIS A 287 -8.63 12.54 -2.13
C HIS A 287 -7.44 11.80 -1.54
N LYS A 288 -6.27 11.96 -2.17
CA LYS A 288 -5.02 11.32 -1.74
C LYS A 288 -3.94 12.38 -1.55
N ARG A 289 -3.28 12.38 -0.38
CA ARG A 289 -2.13 13.26 -0.12
C ARG A 289 -0.85 12.58 -0.58
N LYS A 290 -0.09 13.23 -1.45
CA LYS A 290 1.15 12.70 -2.04
C LYS A 290 2.37 13.43 -1.50
N LYS A 291 3.38 12.67 -1.08
CA LYS A 291 4.73 13.18 -0.81
C LYS A 291 5.37 13.50 -2.14
N LEU A 292 5.99 14.67 -2.23
CA LEU A 292 6.71 15.07 -3.43
C LEU A 292 8.20 15.08 -3.12
N ASP A 293 9.01 14.58 -4.04
CA ASP A 293 10.42 14.91 -4.05
C ASP A 293 10.61 16.40 -4.41
N LYS A 294 11.84 16.90 -4.23
CA LYS A 294 12.13 18.32 -4.44
C LYS A 294 11.97 18.76 -5.89
N GLU A 295 12.25 17.88 -6.84
CA GLU A 295 12.18 18.17 -8.27
C GLU A 295 10.73 18.24 -8.72
N THR A 296 9.93 17.20 -8.42
CA THR A 296 8.49 17.16 -8.72
C THR A 296 7.76 18.34 -8.08
N ALA A 297 8.08 18.66 -6.82
CA ALA A 297 7.51 19.84 -6.15
C ALA A 297 7.87 21.16 -6.85
N ALA A 298 9.09 21.30 -7.37
CA ALA A 298 9.51 22.49 -8.10
C ALA A 298 8.79 22.60 -9.45
N GLN A 299 8.68 21.50 -10.20
CA GLN A 299 8.00 21.46 -11.50
C GLN A 299 6.51 21.84 -11.37
N ILE A 300 5.79 21.22 -10.42
CA ILE A 300 4.37 21.54 -10.17
C ILE A 300 4.21 23.00 -9.76
N ARG A 301 5.08 23.48 -8.88
CA ARG A 301 5.05 24.86 -8.42
C ARG A 301 5.28 25.84 -9.56
N GLU A 302 6.28 25.60 -10.41
CA GLU A 302 6.59 26.46 -11.56
C GLU A 302 5.40 26.52 -12.53
N TYR A 303 4.81 25.36 -12.86
CA TYR A 303 3.62 25.28 -13.70
C TYR A 303 2.48 26.15 -13.15
N LEU A 304 2.14 25.97 -11.87
CA LEU A 304 1.03 26.68 -11.23
C LEU A 304 1.32 28.17 -11.04
N GLU A 305 2.55 28.56 -10.75
CA GLU A 305 2.93 29.98 -10.71
C GLU A 305 2.79 30.64 -12.09
N ASN A 306 3.23 29.99 -13.16
CA ASN A 306 3.12 30.54 -14.52
C ASN A 306 1.66 30.65 -14.97
N LEU A 307 0.85 29.64 -14.68
CA LEU A 307 -0.59 29.67 -14.91
C LEU A 307 -1.24 30.86 -14.19
N ALA A 308 -0.86 31.13 -12.94
CA ALA A 308 -1.40 32.24 -12.18
C ALA A 308 -1.02 33.61 -12.75
N LEU A 309 0.16 33.73 -13.38
CA LEU A 309 0.61 34.98 -13.99
C LEU A 309 -0.09 35.25 -15.32
N GLN A 310 -0.22 34.22 -16.17
CA GLN A 310 -0.98 34.32 -17.43
C GLN A 310 -2.41 34.80 -17.17
N LEU A 311 -3.05 34.20 -16.18
CA LEU A 311 -4.41 34.51 -15.76
C LEU A 311 -4.60 35.89 -15.08
N LEU A 312 -3.52 36.59 -14.73
CA LEU A 312 -3.56 37.97 -14.23
C LEU A 312 -3.33 39.00 -15.35
N GLU A 313 -2.78 38.58 -16.49
CA GLU A 313 -2.54 39.42 -17.66
C GLU A 313 -3.76 39.47 -18.60
N GLU A 314 -4.68 38.50 -18.50
CA GLU A 314 -5.99 38.45 -19.16
C GLU A 314 -7.04 39.36 -18.51
#